data_AF-A0A097EKP7-F1
#
_entry.id   AF-A0A097EKP7-F1
#
_cell.length_a   1.000
_cell.length_b   1.000
_cell.length_c   1.000
_cell.angle_alpha   90.00
_cell.angle_beta   90.00
_cell.angle_gamma   90.00
#
_symmetry.space_group_name_H-M   'P 1'
#
loop_
_entity.id
_entity.type
_entity.pdbx_description
1 polymer ?
#
loop_
_entity_poly.entity_id
_entity_poly.type
_entity_poly.pdbx_seq_one_letter_code
_entity_poly.pdbx_strand_id
1 'polypeptide(L)' 'MVARTPTSRTAIELLHLAAGLVAAAAMTWAAAWAYPLGYETIWWCGAGAMAAAVLMSIGPLRRARAIDRRRV' A
#
# COMPACT_ATOMS: atom_id res chain seq x y z
N MET A 1 19.25 -8.07 -25.80
CA MET A 1 18.00 -7.28 -25.85
C MET A 1 17.19 -7.58 -24.60
N VAL A 2 17.29 -6.74 -23.58
CA VAL A 2 16.41 -6.85 -22.39
C VAL A 2 15.07 -6.23 -22.78
N ALA A 3 14.03 -7.05 -22.84
CA ALA A 3 12.66 -6.57 -23.02
C ALA A 3 12.33 -5.62 -21.87
N ARG A 4 12.40 -4.30 -22.12
CA ARG A 4 11.83 -3.29 -21.22
C ARG A 4 10.32 -3.48 -21.30
N THR A 5 9.77 -4.24 -20.36
CA THR A 5 8.35 -4.14 -20.05
C THR A 5 8.05 -2.67 -19.79
N PRO A 6 7.08 -2.04 -20.48
CA PRO A 6 6.67 -0.68 -20.18
C PRO A 6 5.87 -0.73 -18.89
N THR A 7 6.53 -0.97 -17.76
CA THR A 7 5.93 -0.92 -16.43
C THR A 7 5.64 0.55 -16.17
N SER A 8 4.41 0.98 -16.47
CA SER A 8 3.96 2.35 -16.25
C SER A 8 4.22 2.73 -14.79
N ARG A 9 4.65 3.97 -14.54
CA ARG A 9 5.06 4.46 -13.21
C ARG A 9 4.03 4.13 -12.11
N THR A 10 2.77 4.12 -12.50
CA THR A 10 1.60 3.68 -11.73
C THR A 10 1.73 2.25 -11.15
N ALA A 11 2.25 1.29 -11.93
CA ALA A 11 2.42 -0.09 -11.48
C ALA A 11 3.52 -0.22 -10.41
N ILE A 12 4.60 0.57 -10.51
CA ILE A 12 5.66 0.61 -9.48
C ILE A 12 5.13 1.23 -8.18
N GLU A 13 4.34 2.29 -8.28
CA GLU A 13 3.68 2.89 -7.10
C GLU A 13 2.67 1.94 -6.46
N LEU A 14 1.88 1.22 -7.26
CA LEU A 14 0.97 0.18 -6.75
C LEU A 14 1.73 -0.94 -6.05
N LEU A 15 2.90 -1.36 -6.58
CA LEU A 15 3.73 -2.37 -5.95
C LEU A 15 4.25 -1.90 -4.58
N HIS A 16 4.68 -0.64 -4.46
CA HIS A 16 5.13 -0.07 -3.20
C HIS A 16 4.00 0.05 -2.18
N LEU A 17 2.81 0.48 -2.62
CA LEU A 17 1.62 0.50 -1.77
C LEU A 17 1.27 -0.91 -1.27
N ALA A 18 1.25 -1.90 -2.17
CA ALA A 18 0.99 -3.28 -1.80
C ALA A 18 2.03 -3.80 -0.81
N ALA A 19 3.31 -3.54 -1.04
CA ALA A 19 4.39 -3.94 -0.13
C ALA A 19 4.25 -3.28 1.26
N GLY A 20 3.92 -1.99 1.31
CA GLY A 20 3.66 -1.29 2.57
C GLY A 20 2.44 -1.84 3.32
N LEU A 21 1.37 -2.18 2.60
CA LEU A 21 0.15 -2.75 3.19
C LEU A 21 0.42 -4.15 3.77
N VAL A 22 1.18 -4.97 3.04
CA VAL A 22 1.60 -6.30 3.51
C VAL A 22 2.47 -6.18 4.77
N ALA A 23 3.43 -5.25 4.78
CA ALA A 23 4.26 -5.00 5.95
C ALA A 23 3.43 -4.55 7.17
N ALA A 24 2.48 -3.64 6.98
CA ALA A 24 1.57 -3.19 8.03
C ALA A 24 0.69 -4.34 8.57
N ALA A 25 0.19 -5.20 7.67
CA ALA A 25 -0.59 -6.38 8.05
C ALA A 25 0.24 -7.39 8.85
N ALA A 26 1.48 -7.65 8.42
CA ALA A 26 2.40 -8.54 9.13
C ALA A 26 2.71 -8.02 10.54
N MET A 27 2.97 -6.71 10.69
CA MET A 27 3.20 -6.10 12.01
C MET A 27 1.95 -6.14 12.89
N THR A 28 0.78 -5.84 12.34
CA THR A 28 -0.49 -5.90 13.08
C THR A 28 -0.78 -7.32 13.56
N TRP A 29 -0.56 -8.31 12.69
CA TRP A 29 -0.73 -9.72 13.01
C TRP A 29 0.25 -10.18 14.09
N ALA A 30 1.53 -9.79 13.99
CA ALA A 30 2.54 -10.11 14.99
C ALA A 30 2.20 -9.49 16.36
N ALA A 31 1.72 -8.24 16.38
CA ALA A 31 1.29 -7.57 17.60
C ALA A 31 0.05 -8.26 18.22
N ALA A 32 -0.93 -8.64 17.38
CA ALA A 32 -2.14 -9.33 17.82
C ALA A 32 -1.84 -10.72 18.39
N TRP A 33 -0.81 -11.41 17.86
CA TRP A 33 -0.34 -12.69 18.39
C TRP A 33 0.38 -12.54 19.73
N ALA A 34 1.17 -11.47 19.89
CA ALA A 34 1.88 -11.19 21.15
C ALA A 34 0.95 -10.77 22.29
N TYR A 35 -0.19 -10.12 22.00
CA TYR A 35 -1.12 -9.63 23.02
C TYR A 35 -2.59 -9.96 22.69
N PRO A 36 -3.04 -11.18 23.00
CA PRO A 36 -4.38 -11.66 22.62
C PRO A 36 -5.53 -10.96 23.35
N LEU A 37 -5.30 -10.38 24.54
CA LEU A 37 -6.33 -9.62 25.27
C LEU A 37 -6.74 -8.34 24.53
N GLY A 38 -5.83 -7.75 23.75
CA GLY A 38 -6.06 -6.53 22.96
C GLY A 38 -6.26 -6.79 21.47
N TYR A 39 -6.51 -8.03 21.07
CA TYR A 39 -6.56 -8.46 19.67
C TYR A 39 -7.45 -7.56 18.81
N GLU A 40 -8.67 -7.28 19.27
CA GLU A 40 -9.65 -6.50 18.52
C GLU A 40 -9.19 -5.04 18.32
N THR A 41 -8.68 -4.40 19.38
CA THR A 41 -8.15 -3.04 19.31
C THR A 41 -6.95 -2.93 18.37
N ILE A 42 -6.04 -3.91 18.43
CA ILE A 42 -4.84 -3.96 17.56
C ILE A 42 -5.28 -4.06 16.10
N TRP A 43 -6.27 -4.89 15.79
CA TRP A 43 -6.81 -4.99 14.44
C TRP A 43 -7.50 -3.71 13.98
N TRP A 44 -8.28 -3.03 14.83
CA TRP A 44 -8.89 -1.75 14.49
C TRP A 44 -7.83 -0.66 14.22
N CYS A 45 -6.80 -0.57 15.04
CA CYS A 45 -5.69 0.36 14.82
C CYS A 45 -4.92 0.03 13.54
N GLY A 46 -4.61 -1.25 13.31
CA GLY A 46 -3.92 -1.72 12.10
C GLY A 46 -4.74 -1.47 10.83
N ALA A 47 -6.04 -1.75 10.86
CA ALA A 47 -6.96 -1.45 9.77
C ALA A 47 -7.05 0.06 9.52
N GLY A 48 -7.09 0.89 10.57
CA GLY A 48 -7.04 2.34 10.47
C GLY A 48 -5.75 2.85 9.82
N ALA A 49 -4.60 2.31 10.21
CA ALA A 49 -3.31 2.65 9.62
C ALA A 49 -3.22 2.24 8.14
N MET A 50 -3.72 1.05 7.78
CA MET A 50 -3.81 0.60 6.39
C MET A 50 -4.72 1.49 5.55
N ALA A 51 -5.89 1.87 6.09
CA ALA A 51 -6.81 2.78 5.42
C ALA A 51 -6.16 4.16 5.19
N ALA A 52 -5.45 4.70 6.18
CA ALA A 52 -4.71 5.95 6.04
C ALA A 52 -3.61 5.86 4.98
N ALA A 53 -2.85 4.76 4.96
CA ALA A 53 -1.81 4.53 3.95
C ALA A 53 -2.39 4.50 2.52
N VAL A 54 -3.54 3.84 2.34
CA VAL A 54 -4.26 3.83 1.06
C VAL A 54 -4.73 5.24 0.68
N LEU A 55 -5.35 5.97 1.62
CA LEU A 55 -5.82 7.34 1.39
C LEU A 55 -4.69 8.29 0.99
N MET A 56 -3.54 8.22 1.68
CA MET A 56 -2.34 9.00 1.35
C MET A 56 -1.82 8.66 -0.06
N SER A 57 -2.01 7.43 -0.50
CA SER A 57 -1.53 6.95 -1.80
C SER A 57 -2.42 7.38 -2.98
N ILE A 58 -3.63 7.91 -2.73
CA ILE A 58 -4.53 8.42 -3.78
C ILE A 58 -3.92 9.61 -4.54
N GLY A 59 -3.21 10.50 -3.85
CA GLY A 59 -2.56 11.68 -4.44
C GLY A 59 -1.50 11.34 -5.50
N PRO A 60 -0.51 10.50 -5.17
CA PRO A 60 0.47 9.97 -6.13
C PRO A 60 -0.19 9.28 -7.33
N LEU A 61 -1.19 8.42 -7.08
CA LEU A 61 -1.85 7.63 -8.13
C LEU A 61 -2.60 8.52 -9.14
N ARG A 62 -3.25 9.60 -8.67
CA ARG A 62 -3.86 10.62 -9.53
C ARG A 62 -2.82 11.35 -10.37
N ARG A 63 -1.66 11.67 -9.81
CA ARG A 63 -0.56 12.37 -10.51
C ARG A 63 0.09 11.46 -11.55
N ALA A 64 0.32 10.18 -11.25
CA ALA A 64 0.85 9.21 -12.18
C ALA A 64 -0.11 8.95 -13.35
N ARG A 65 -1.42 8.78 -13.09
CA ARG A 65 -2.42 8.67 -14.17
C ARG A 65 -2.47 9.89 -15.08
N ALA A 66 -2.32 11.10 -14.52
CA ALA A 66 -2.31 12.32 -15.32
C ALA A 66 -1.07 12.43 -16.22
N ILE A 67 0.08 11.92 -15.78
CA ILE A 67 1.31 11.87 -16.58
C ILE A 67 1.19 10.81 -17.68
N ASP A 68 0.63 9.64 -17.36
CA ASP A 68 0.43 8.55 -18.33
C ASP A 68 -0.55 8.97 -19.45
N ARG A 69 -1.65 9.67 -19.09
CA ARG A 69 -2.61 10.23 -20.07
C ARG A 69 -2.03 11.31 -20.99
N ARG A 70 -0.95 11.99 -20.60
CA ARG A 70 -0.28 12.99 -21.45
C ARG A 70 0.78 12.40 -22.38
N ARG A 71 1.08 11.11 -22.21
CA ARG A 71 2.07 10.38 -23.00
C ARG A 71 1.47 9.54 -24.13
N VAL A 72 0.14 9.45 -24.18
CA VAL A 72 -0.66 8.93 -25.31
C VAL A 72 -1.04 10.12 -26.19
#